data_AF-A0A2E3U8H7-F1
#
_entry.id   AF-A0A2E3U8H7-F1
#
_cell.length_a   1.000
_cell.length_b   1.000
_cell.length_c   1.000
_cell.angle_alpha   90.00
_cell.angle_beta   90.00
_cell.angle_gamma   90.00
#
_symmetry.space_group_name_H-M   'P 1'
#
loop_
_entity.id
_entity.type
_entity.pdbx_description
1 polymer ?
#
loop_
_entity_poly.entity_id
_entity_poly.type
_entity_poly.pdbx_seq_one_letter_code
_entity_poly.pdbx_strand_id
1 'polypeptide(L)'
;MSNEAQDRSDKDDFELGVGNALSRGWVEMKGNFLVFLLAVLVLSVFMTPMNMSGDGHSDSSALIGLLETAYLFLLYPIINYGADLIFLRGVRGDQVEVKSIFDGFQNYVNIILASLLTIGLISIGLIVFIFPGIYVACRLAFVSYLVMDEGLDPIAAVEASWRITRGHAWRIFVLGLSSVFIFILGLIILVVGVFPALIWIKSAFAALYLAVTQEGTITD
;
A
#
# COMPACT_ATOMS: atom_id res chain seq x y z
N MET A 1 6.26 -29.73 29.26
CA MET A 1 5.33 -30.16 28.20
C MET A 1 4.06 -29.32 28.09
N SER A 2 3.48 -28.76 29.17
CA SER A 2 2.34 -27.83 29.04
C SER A 2 2.73 -26.39 28.68
N ASN A 3 3.92 -25.92 29.07
CA ASN A 3 4.37 -24.55 28.80
C ASN A 3 4.85 -24.33 27.35
N GLU A 4 5.37 -25.37 26.68
CA GLU A 4 5.81 -25.31 25.27
C GLU A 4 4.64 -25.46 24.29
N ALA A 5 3.49 -25.97 24.75
CA ALA A 5 2.25 -26.03 23.98
C ALA A 5 1.49 -24.70 24.10
N GLN A 6 1.56 -24.04 25.25
CA GLN A 6 1.00 -22.69 25.46
C GLN A 6 1.86 -21.59 24.82
N ASP A 7 3.20 -21.71 24.87
CA ASP A 7 4.14 -20.85 24.13
C ASP A 7 4.14 -21.12 22.61
N ARG A 8 3.67 -22.30 22.16
CA ARG A 8 3.34 -22.52 20.74
C ARG A 8 1.99 -21.91 20.36
N SER A 9 0.98 -22.03 21.22
CA SER A 9 -0.33 -21.40 20.98
C SER A 9 -0.25 -19.87 20.92
N ASP A 10 0.62 -19.24 21.71
CA ASP A 10 0.87 -17.78 21.68
C ASP A 10 1.75 -17.37 20.47
N LYS A 11 2.46 -18.33 19.86
CA LYS A 11 3.19 -18.17 18.58
C LYS A 11 2.33 -18.50 17.37
N ASP A 12 1.23 -19.23 17.55
CA ASP A 12 0.19 -19.43 16.55
C ASP A 12 -0.70 -18.17 16.40
N ASP A 13 -0.62 -17.23 17.34
CA ASP A 13 -1.16 -15.86 17.18
C ASP A 13 -0.37 -15.05 16.12
N PHE A 14 0.77 -15.59 15.69
CA PHE A 14 1.55 -15.17 14.52
C PHE A 14 1.08 -15.86 13.22
N GLU A 15 -0.10 -16.48 13.21
CA GLU A 15 -0.62 -17.07 11.98
C GLU A 15 -0.90 -15.99 10.94
N LEU A 16 -0.31 -16.18 9.76
CA LEU A 16 -0.52 -15.42 8.52
C LEU A 16 -1.97 -15.56 8.02
N GLY A 17 -2.90 -14.99 8.76
CA GLY A 17 -4.33 -14.95 8.46
C GLY A 17 -4.75 -13.56 8.03
N VAL A 18 -5.60 -13.47 7.01
CA VAL A 18 -6.23 -12.19 6.59
C VAL A 18 -6.94 -11.53 7.78
N GLY A 19 -7.55 -12.32 8.67
CA GLY A 19 -8.17 -11.84 9.91
C GLY A 19 -7.18 -11.19 10.88
N ASN A 20 -5.99 -11.77 11.06
CA ASN A 20 -4.94 -11.20 11.93
C ASN A 20 -4.37 -9.92 11.34
N ALA A 21 -4.12 -9.87 10.03
CA ALA A 21 -3.68 -8.66 9.34
C ALA A 21 -4.72 -7.52 9.49
N LEU A 22 -6.01 -7.82 9.32
CA LEU A 22 -7.09 -6.86 9.53
C LEU A 22 -7.23 -6.45 11.00
N SER A 23 -7.16 -7.38 11.95
CA SER A 23 -7.24 -7.11 13.38
C SER A 23 -6.09 -6.21 13.84
N ARG A 24 -4.85 -6.52 13.43
CA ARG A 24 -3.68 -5.70 13.70
C ARG A 24 -3.79 -4.33 13.06
N GLY A 25 -4.21 -4.27 11.79
CA GLY A 25 -4.49 -3.00 11.11
C GLY A 25 -5.53 -2.14 11.85
N TRP A 26 -6.53 -2.76 12.50
CA TRP A 26 -7.53 -2.06 13.30
C TRP A 26 -6.99 -1.54 14.64
N VAL A 27 -6.14 -2.32 15.31
CA VAL A 27 -5.47 -1.89 16.55
C VAL A 27 -4.54 -0.72 16.27
N GLU A 28 -3.70 -0.84 15.24
CA GLU A 28 -2.75 0.20 14.85
C GLU A 28 -3.45 1.47 14.35
N MET A 29 -4.53 1.31 13.58
CA MET A 29 -5.37 2.44 13.21
C MET A 29 -5.83 3.23 14.43
N LYS A 30 -6.21 2.57 15.53
CA LYS A 30 -6.66 3.27 16.74
C LYS A 30 -5.50 3.88 17.53
N GLY A 31 -4.34 3.23 17.55
CA GLY A 31 -3.15 3.73 18.24
C GLY A 31 -2.58 5.00 17.58
N ASN A 32 -2.46 5.00 16.26
CA ASN A 32 -1.84 6.07 15.48
C ASN A 32 -2.84 6.84 14.60
N PHE A 33 -4.11 6.86 15.00
CA PHE A 33 -5.23 7.35 14.17
C PHE A 33 -4.98 8.73 13.57
N LEU A 34 -4.48 9.67 14.38
CA LEU A 34 -4.28 11.06 13.94
C LEU A 34 -3.19 11.15 12.86
N VAL A 35 -2.07 10.47 13.05
CA VAL A 35 -0.96 10.47 12.08
C VAL A 35 -1.38 9.79 10.78
N PHE A 36 -2.07 8.65 10.86
CA PHE A 36 -2.58 7.96 9.68
C PHE A 36 -3.69 8.74 8.98
N LEU A 37 -4.58 9.39 9.72
CA LEU A 37 -5.60 10.26 9.15
C LEU A 37 -4.98 11.45 8.43
N LEU A 38 -3.96 12.09 9.01
CA LEU A 38 -3.21 13.13 8.33
C LEU A 38 -2.52 12.60 7.08
N ALA A 39 -1.91 11.40 7.13
CA ALA A 39 -1.30 10.78 5.96
C ALA A 39 -2.31 10.52 4.84
N VAL A 40 -3.48 9.96 5.15
CA VAL A 40 -4.55 9.74 4.15
C VAL A 40 -5.12 11.06 3.66
N LEU A 41 -5.25 12.08 4.50
CA LEU A 41 -5.69 13.41 4.10
C LEU A 41 -4.71 14.01 3.10
N VAL A 42 -3.40 13.95 3.39
CA VAL A 42 -2.35 14.35 2.45
C VAL A 42 -2.51 13.58 1.14
N LEU A 43 -2.61 12.24 1.16
CA LEU A 43 -2.82 11.45 -0.05
C LEU A 43 -4.07 11.88 -0.83
N SER A 44 -5.18 12.16 -0.14
CA SER A 44 -6.43 12.56 -0.79
C SER A 44 -6.31 13.90 -1.51
N VAL A 45 -5.60 14.87 -0.92
CA VAL A 45 -5.34 16.18 -1.55
C VAL A 45 -4.45 16.05 -2.78
N PHE A 46 -3.47 15.14 -2.74
CA PHE A 46 -2.60 14.88 -3.89
C PHE A 46 -3.25 13.97 -4.94
N MET A 47 -4.28 13.20 -4.57
CA MET A 47 -5.03 12.36 -5.49
C MET A 47 -6.14 13.12 -6.21
N THR A 48 -6.72 14.14 -5.56
CA THR A 48 -7.75 14.95 -6.21
C THR A 48 -7.18 15.61 -7.45
N PRO A 49 -7.79 15.41 -8.64
CA PRO A 49 -7.39 16.13 -9.83
C PRO A 49 -7.54 17.61 -9.48
N MET A 50 -6.40 18.32 -9.40
CA MET A 50 -6.44 19.76 -9.29
C MET A 50 -7.19 20.22 -10.52
N ASN A 51 -8.44 20.67 -10.35
CA ASN A 51 -9.25 21.22 -11.42
C ASN A 51 -8.62 22.57 -11.83
N MET A 52 -7.44 22.51 -12.41
CA MET A 52 -6.74 23.63 -13.05
C MET A 52 -7.40 23.97 -14.38
N SER A 53 -8.17 23.02 -14.94
CA SER A 53 -9.13 23.21 -16.01
C SER A 53 -10.38 23.90 -15.46
N GLY A 54 -10.31 25.21 -15.18
CA GLY A 54 -11.54 26.00 -15.07
C GLY A 54 -12.39 25.80 -16.34
N ASP A 55 -13.72 25.88 -16.25
CA ASP A 55 -14.77 25.56 -17.26
C ASP A 55 -14.64 26.25 -18.66
N GLY A 56 -13.46 26.31 -19.23
CA GLY A 56 -13.11 27.01 -20.45
C GLY A 56 -12.70 26.02 -21.53
N HIS A 57 -13.54 25.88 -22.53
CA HIS A 57 -13.21 25.24 -23.80
C HIS A 57 -12.14 26.08 -24.52
N SER A 58 -10.87 25.93 -24.16
CA SER A 58 -9.73 26.53 -24.87
C SER A 58 -8.67 25.47 -25.16
N ASP A 59 -7.94 25.66 -26.27
CA ASP A 59 -6.84 24.79 -26.74
C ASP A 59 -5.73 24.54 -25.69
N SER A 60 -5.74 25.29 -24.57
CA SER A 60 -4.88 25.07 -23.40
C SER A 60 -5.23 23.81 -22.60
N SER A 61 -6.37 23.15 -22.88
CA SER A 61 -6.82 21.93 -22.20
C SER A 61 -5.85 20.76 -22.37
N ALA A 62 -5.19 20.63 -23.53
CA ALA A 62 -4.24 19.55 -23.78
C ALA A 62 -2.95 19.68 -22.95
N LEU A 63 -2.43 20.91 -22.82
CA LEU A 63 -1.25 21.18 -21.98
C LEU A 63 -1.57 20.99 -20.50
N ILE A 64 -2.73 21.48 -20.04
CA ILE A 64 -3.17 21.29 -18.65
C ILE A 64 -3.34 19.80 -18.34
N GLY A 65 -3.98 19.03 -19.25
CA GLY A 65 -4.11 17.58 -19.09
C GLY A 65 -2.76 16.84 -19.10
N LEU A 66 -1.79 17.29 -19.90
CA LEU A 66 -0.43 16.74 -19.88
C LEU A 66 0.28 17.01 -18.54
N LEU A 67 0.15 18.24 -18.01
CA LEU A 67 0.70 18.60 -16.70
C LEU A 67 0.06 17.80 -15.57
N GLU A 68 -1.27 17.63 -15.60
CA GLU A 68 -2.00 16.82 -14.64
C GLU A 68 -1.57 15.35 -14.69
N THR A 69 -1.42 14.80 -15.90
CA THR A 69 -0.91 13.44 -16.10
C THR A 69 0.51 13.30 -15.57
N ALA A 70 1.40 14.25 -15.88
CA ALA A 70 2.78 14.24 -15.38
C ALA A 70 2.81 14.32 -13.84
N TYR A 71 1.94 15.13 -13.24
CA TYR A 71 1.79 15.22 -11.78
C TYR A 71 1.37 13.87 -11.16
N LEU A 72 0.38 13.20 -11.74
CA LEU A 72 -0.10 11.90 -11.25
C LEU A 72 0.94 10.78 -11.41
N PHE A 73 1.81 10.83 -12.42
CA PHE A 73 2.84 9.81 -12.64
C PHE A 73 4.16 10.09 -11.93
N LEU A 74 4.51 11.36 -11.70
CA LEU A 74 5.79 11.74 -11.12
C LEU A 74 5.69 12.09 -9.64
N LEU A 75 4.63 12.78 -9.21
CA LEU A 75 4.54 13.27 -7.83
C LEU A 75 3.74 12.35 -6.92
N TYR A 76 2.57 11.88 -7.38
CA TYR A 76 1.68 11.06 -6.55
C TYR A 76 2.31 9.77 -6.02
N PRO A 77 3.09 8.99 -6.81
CA PRO A 77 3.70 7.75 -6.32
C PRO A 77 4.67 7.98 -5.15
N ILE A 78 5.37 9.12 -5.12
CA ILE A 78 6.31 9.46 -4.06
C ILE A 78 5.59 9.64 -2.74
N ILE A 79 4.50 10.42 -2.76
CA ILE A 79 3.68 10.66 -1.57
C ILE A 79 3.01 9.35 -1.14
N ASN A 80 2.53 8.54 -2.09
CA ASN A 80 1.91 7.24 -1.81
C ASN A 80 2.89 6.25 -1.17
N TYR A 81 4.11 6.11 -1.70
CA TYR A 81 5.12 5.21 -1.13
C TYR A 81 5.61 5.72 0.22
N GLY A 82 5.80 7.04 0.38
CA GLY A 82 6.14 7.63 1.68
C GLY A 82 5.05 7.43 2.73
N ALA A 83 3.78 7.47 2.32
CA ALA A 83 2.66 7.13 3.20
C ALA A 83 2.66 5.64 3.54
N ASP A 84 2.89 4.74 2.58
CA ASP A 84 3.03 3.29 2.82
C ASP A 84 4.12 3.00 3.87
N LEU A 85 5.25 3.71 3.82
CA LEU A 85 6.31 3.62 4.82
C LEU A 85 5.84 4.07 6.22
N ILE A 86 5.02 5.11 6.31
CA ILE A 86 4.40 5.54 7.58
C ILE A 86 3.52 4.45 8.18
N PHE A 87 2.67 3.82 7.35
CA PHE A 87 1.84 2.71 7.81
C PHE A 87 2.68 1.52 8.27
N LEU A 88 3.75 1.21 7.54
CA LEU A 88 4.69 0.16 7.91
C LEU A 88 5.39 0.44 9.24
N ARG A 89 5.93 1.65 9.43
CA ARG A 89 6.56 2.08 10.69
C ARG A 89 5.59 1.98 11.87
N GLY A 90 4.35 2.44 11.68
CA GLY A 90 3.33 2.34 12.72
C GLY A 90 3.03 0.90 13.11
N VAL A 91 2.86 0.02 12.12
CA VAL A 91 2.63 -1.42 12.37
C VAL A 91 3.83 -2.13 13.00
N ARG A 92 5.05 -1.68 12.69
CA ARG A 92 6.30 -2.16 13.30
C ARG A 92 6.48 -1.67 14.74
N GLY A 93 5.74 -0.64 15.15
CA GLY A 93 5.83 -0.01 16.47
C GLY A 93 6.88 1.10 16.56
N ASP A 94 7.36 1.60 15.42
CA ASP A 94 8.31 2.72 15.36
C ASP A 94 7.61 4.06 15.59
N GLN A 95 8.37 5.12 15.93
CA GLN A 95 7.81 6.47 16.02
C GLN A 95 7.33 6.94 14.65
N VAL A 96 6.04 7.28 14.56
CA VAL A 96 5.39 7.66 13.32
C VAL A 96 5.22 9.17 13.27
N GLU A 97 5.85 9.82 12.30
CA GLU A 97 5.70 11.25 12.06
C GLU A 97 5.17 11.49 10.64
N VAL A 98 4.23 12.42 10.48
CA VAL A 98 3.70 12.82 9.15
C VAL A 98 4.81 13.35 8.24
N LYS A 99 5.88 13.91 8.83
CA LYS A 99 7.05 14.39 8.08
C LYS A 99 7.75 13.25 7.32
N SER A 100 7.64 12.00 7.79
CA SER A 100 8.23 10.85 7.11
C SER A 100 7.63 10.56 5.73
N ILE A 101 6.48 11.15 5.37
CA ILE A 101 5.98 11.10 3.97
C ILE A 101 7.03 11.67 3.01
N PHE A 102 7.78 12.68 3.45
CA PHE A 102 8.83 13.29 2.64
C PHE A 102 10.10 12.44 2.52
N ASP A 103 10.23 11.35 3.29
CA ASP A 103 11.35 10.41 3.15
C ASP A 103 11.34 9.78 1.75
N GLY A 104 10.18 9.68 1.10
CA GLY A 104 10.07 9.26 -0.29
C GLY A 104 10.85 10.14 -1.27
N PHE A 105 11.12 11.41 -0.96
CA PHE A 105 11.94 12.24 -1.86
C PHE A 105 13.42 11.83 -1.88
N GLN A 106 13.91 11.09 -0.87
CA GLN A 106 15.30 10.61 -0.84
C GLN A 106 15.56 9.57 -1.94
N ASN A 107 14.59 8.69 -2.19
CA ASN A 107 14.67 7.63 -3.19
C ASN A 107 13.80 7.94 -4.43
N TYR A 108 13.68 9.21 -4.80
CA TYR A 108 12.81 9.71 -5.87
C TYR A 108 12.88 8.88 -7.16
N VAL A 109 14.10 8.63 -7.66
CA VAL A 109 14.33 7.92 -8.93
C VAL A 109 13.85 6.47 -8.83
N ASN A 110 14.21 5.76 -7.76
CA ASN A 110 13.85 4.37 -7.58
C ASN A 110 12.34 4.19 -7.41
N ILE A 111 11.66 5.12 -6.73
CA ILE A 111 10.21 5.08 -6.57
C ILE A 111 9.49 5.27 -7.90
N ILE A 112 9.89 6.28 -8.68
CA ILE A 112 9.25 6.55 -9.97
C ILE A 112 9.48 5.38 -10.91
N LEU A 113 10.71 4.88 -11.01
CA LEU A 113 11.01 3.74 -11.85
C LEU A 113 10.26 2.48 -11.39
N ALA A 114 10.17 2.22 -10.08
CA ALA A 114 9.42 1.09 -9.54
C ALA A 114 7.92 1.24 -9.78
N SER A 115 7.37 2.45 -9.64
CA SER A 115 5.97 2.75 -9.90
C SER A 115 5.65 2.59 -11.39
N LEU A 116 6.47 3.13 -12.28
CA LEU A 116 6.31 2.95 -13.74
C LEU A 116 6.40 1.47 -14.13
N LEU A 117 7.37 0.74 -13.58
CA LEU A 117 7.52 -0.69 -13.83
C LEU A 117 6.29 -1.46 -13.34
N THR A 118 5.81 -1.16 -12.14
CA THR A 118 4.65 -1.81 -11.53
C THR A 118 3.37 -1.51 -12.33
N ILE A 119 3.11 -0.25 -12.66
CA ILE A 119 1.95 0.17 -13.46
C ILE A 119 2.03 -0.45 -14.86
N GLY A 120 3.21 -0.51 -15.47
CA GLY A 120 3.42 -1.18 -16.76
C GLY A 120 3.08 -2.67 -16.71
N LEU A 121 3.58 -3.39 -15.71
CA LEU A 121 3.28 -4.81 -15.52
C LEU A 121 1.79 -5.06 -15.26
N ILE A 122 1.17 -4.26 -14.40
CA ILE A 122 -0.26 -4.38 -14.08
C ILE A 122 -1.12 -4.04 -15.30
N SER A 123 -0.78 -2.98 -16.04
CA SER A 123 -1.55 -2.55 -17.21
C SER A 123 -1.46 -3.56 -18.34
N ILE A 124 -0.28 -4.14 -18.62
CA ILE A 124 -0.14 -5.27 -19.55
C ILE A 124 -1.01 -6.45 -19.09
N GLY A 125 -0.94 -6.79 -17.80
CA GLY A 125 -1.76 -7.85 -17.22
C GLY A 125 -3.26 -7.60 -17.45
N LEU A 126 -3.73 -6.39 -17.19
CA LEU A 126 -5.12 -5.98 -17.31
C LEU A 126 -5.61 -5.96 -18.77
N ILE A 127 -4.77 -5.51 -19.72
CA ILE A 127 -5.08 -5.48 -21.16
C ILE A 127 -5.25 -6.89 -21.71
N VAL A 128 -4.39 -7.84 -21.28
CA VAL A 128 -4.50 -9.24 -21.70
C VAL A 128 -5.75 -9.88 -21.10
N PHE A 129 -5.95 -9.77 -19.79
CA PHE A 129 -7.17 -10.25 -19.11
C PHE A 129 -7.30 -9.65 -17.71
N ILE A 130 -8.52 -9.37 -17.25
CA ILE A 130 -8.74 -8.73 -15.93
C ILE A 130 -8.16 -9.56 -14.78
N PHE A 131 -8.30 -10.89 -14.83
CA PHE A 131 -7.82 -11.78 -13.78
C PHE A 131 -6.29 -11.80 -13.60
N PRO A 132 -5.44 -11.95 -14.65
CA PRO A 132 -4.00 -11.85 -14.50
C PRO A 132 -3.56 -10.44 -14.12
N GLY A 133 -4.27 -9.39 -14.54
CA GLY A 133 -4.03 -8.03 -14.05
C GLY A 133 -4.14 -7.93 -12.52
N ILE A 134 -5.24 -8.44 -11.95
CA ILE A 134 -5.45 -8.47 -10.49
C ILE A 134 -4.39 -9.36 -9.81
N TYR A 135 -4.08 -10.52 -10.39
CA TYR A 135 -3.06 -11.42 -9.85
C TYR A 135 -1.67 -10.77 -9.77
N VAL A 136 -1.27 -10.06 -10.84
CA VAL A 136 -0.01 -9.31 -10.88
C VAL A 136 -0.04 -8.17 -9.87
N ALA A 137 -1.15 -7.43 -9.76
CA ALA A 137 -1.30 -6.35 -8.79
C ALA A 137 -1.14 -6.86 -7.34
N CYS A 138 -1.73 -8.00 -6.99
CA CYS A 138 -1.53 -8.65 -5.70
C CYS A 138 -0.05 -9.01 -5.46
N ARG A 139 0.65 -9.50 -6.48
CA ARG A 139 2.07 -9.85 -6.37
C ARG A 139 3.01 -8.65 -6.26
N LEU A 140 2.61 -7.51 -6.80
CA LEU A 140 3.39 -6.27 -6.79
C LEU A 140 2.97 -5.30 -5.68
N ALA A 141 1.96 -5.65 -4.88
CA ALA A 141 1.48 -4.83 -3.77
C ALA A 141 2.57 -4.56 -2.71
N PHE A 142 3.64 -5.37 -2.67
CA PHE A 142 4.74 -5.20 -1.73
C PHE A 142 5.93 -4.40 -2.27
N VAL A 143 5.92 -4.04 -3.56
CA VAL A 143 7.01 -3.27 -4.19
C VAL A 143 7.21 -1.92 -3.49
N SER A 144 6.13 -1.22 -3.12
CA SER A 144 6.24 0.08 -2.46
C SER A 144 6.96 -0.01 -1.12
N TYR A 145 6.64 -1.03 -0.31
CA TYR A 145 7.30 -1.28 0.96
C TYR A 145 8.77 -1.67 0.77
N LEU A 146 9.10 -2.54 -0.18
CA LEU A 146 10.48 -2.98 -0.44
C LEU A 146 11.40 -1.85 -0.91
N VAL A 147 10.91 -0.95 -1.77
CA VAL A 147 11.68 0.22 -2.22
C VAL A 147 11.92 1.21 -1.08
N MET A 148 10.95 1.34 -0.16
CA MET A 148 11.01 2.29 0.95
C MET A 148 11.79 1.78 2.16
N ASP A 149 11.57 0.53 2.54
CA ASP A 149 12.12 -0.10 3.75
C ASP A 149 13.52 -0.63 3.50
N GLU A 150 13.74 -1.30 2.36
CA GLU A 150 15.03 -1.90 2.01
C GLU A 150 15.84 -1.09 1.00
N GLY A 151 15.27 -0.02 0.42
CA GLY A 151 15.97 0.81 -0.55
C GLY A 151 16.30 0.09 -1.86
N LEU A 152 15.58 -1.01 -2.17
CA LEU A 152 15.87 -1.85 -3.33
C LEU A 152 15.67 -1.09 -4.66
N ASP A 153 16.49 -1.46 -5.64
CA ASP A 153 16.31 -1.01 -7.02
C ASP A 153 14.94 -1.47 -7.58
N PRO A 154 14.35 -0.75 -8.55
CA PRO A 154 13.03 -1.04 -9.09
C PRO A 154 12.82 -2.50 -9.51
N ILE A 155 13.81 -3.07 -10.21
CA ILE A 155 13.75 -4.46 -10.70
C ILE A 155 13.90 -5.43 -9.54
N ALA A 156 14.85 -5.17 -8.63
CA ALA A 156 15.08 -6.00 -7.45
C ALA A 156 13.86 -5.99 -6.51
N ALA A 157 13.19 -4.85 -6.35
CA ALA A 157 11.97 -4.74 -5.56
C ALA A 157 10.81 -5.52 -6.17
N VAL A 158 10.65 -5.50 -7.50
CA VAL A 158 9.65 -6.31 -8.20
C VAL A 158 9.96 -7.81 -8.04
N GLU A 159 11.21 -8.22 -8.22
CA GLU A 159 11.61 -9.62 -8.08
C GLU A 159 11.45 -10.10 -6.63
N ALA A 160 11.88 -9.30 -5.66
CA ALA A 160 11.70 -9.57 -4.24
C ALA A 160 10.23 -9.68 -3.87
N SER A 161 9.40 -8.73 -4.31
CA SER A 161 7.93 -8.76 -4.12
C SER A 161 7.35 -10.05 -4.71
N TRP A 162 7.78 -10.44 -5.90
CA TRP A 162 7.31 -11.66 -6.55
C TRP A 162 7.75 -12.94 -5.83
N ARG A 163 8.93 -12.92 -5.20
CA ARG A 163 9.46 -14.04 -4.42
C ARG A 163 8.71 -14.19 -3.10
N ILE A 164 8.57 -13.12 -2.33
CA ILE A 164 7.90 -13.17 -1.02
C ILE A 164 6.39 -13.41 -1.13
N THR A 165 5.76 -13.03 -2.25
CA THR A 165 4.34 -13.33 -2.51
C THR A 165 4.11 -14.75 -3.06
N ARG A 166 5.17 -15.50 -3.39
CA ARG A 166 5.10 -16.85 -3.95
C ARG A 166 4.75 -17.85 -2.84
N GLY A 167 3.47 -18.18 -2.74
CA GLY A 167 2.91 -19.07 -1.71
C GLY A 167 1.75 -18.44 -0.97
N HIS A 168 1.71 -17.10 -0.93
CA HIS A 168 0.73 -16.31 -0.17
C HIS A 168 -0.23 -15.54 -1.06
N ALA A 169 -0.14 -15.72 -2.39
CA ALA A 169 -1.00 -15.06 -3.37
C ALA A 169 -2.50 -15.20 -3.06
N TRP A 170 -2.94 -16.36 -2.55
CA TRP A 170 -4.32 -16.57 -2.14
C TRP A 170 -4.72 -15.67 -0.96
N ARG A 171 -3.84 -15.52 0.04
CA ARG A 171 -4.08 -14.65 1.20
C ARG A 171 -4.14 -13.18 0.80
N ILE A 172 -3.22 -12.75 -0.07
CA ILE A 172 -3.21 -11.37 -0.60
C ILE A 172 -4.47 -11.11 -1.42
N PHE A 173 -4.93 -12.10 -2.21
CA PHE A 173 -6.16 -12.00 -2.97
C PHE A 173 -7.38 -11.86 -2.05
N VAL A 174 -7.48 -12.67 -0.99
CA VAL A 174 -8.59 -12.58 -0.01
C VAL A 174 -8.53 -11.27 0.78
N LEU A 175 -7.34 -10.77 1.14
CA LEU A 175 -7.18 -9.46 1.77
C LEU A 175 -7.61 -8.35 0.82
N GLY A 176 -7.21 -8.41 -0.45
CA GLY A 176 -7.62 -7.46 -1.49
C GLY A 176 -9.15 -7.47 -1.69
N LEU A 177 -9.76 -8.65 -1.76
CA LEU A 177 -11.20 -8.80 -1.85
C LEU A 177 -11.91 -8.20 -0.63
N SER A 178 -11.42 -8.51 0.58
CA SER A 178 -11.95 -7.94 1.83
C SER A 178 -11.81 -6.41 1.85
N SER A 179 -10.70 -5.87 1.32
CA SER A 179 -10.46 -4.44 1.22
C SER A 179 -11.48 -3.75 0.31
N VAL A 180 -11.87 -4.39 -0.81
CA VAL A 180 -12.95 -3.88 -1.68
C VAL A 180 -14.27 -3.81 -0.92
N PHE A 181 -14.61 -4.83 -0.13
CA PHE A 181 -15.82 -4.82 0.71
C PHE A 181 -15.76 -3.70 1.76
N ILE A 182 -14.64 -3.54 2.46
CA ILE A 182 -14.44 -2.46 3.45
C ILE A 182 -14.57 -1.09 2.81
N PHE A 183 -14.02 -0.91 1.61
CA PHE A 183 -14.11 0.34 0.85
C PHE A 183 -15.55 0.66 0.45
N ILE A 184 -16.29 -0.32 -0.08
CA ILE A 184 -17.72 -0.17 -0.42
C ILE A 184 -18.54 0.19 0.83
N LEU A 185 -18.26 -0.47 1.96
CA LEU A 185 -18.91 -0.17 3.23
C LEU A 185 -18.61 1.26 3.70
N GLY A 186 -17.36 1.70 3.58
CA GLY A 186 -16.95 3.08 3.87
C GLY A 186 -17.64 4.11 2.99
N LEU A 187 -17.89 3.78 1.72
CA LEU A 187 -18.61 4.63 0.77
C LEU A 187 -20.10 4.77 1.17
N ILE A 188 -20.74 3.66 1.55
CA ILE A 188 -22.13 3.63 2.01
C ILE A 188 -22.30 4.47 3.29
N ILE A 189 -21.31 4.49 4.18
CA ILE A 189 -21.31 5.28 5.42
C ILE A 189 -20.84 6.73 5.13
N LEU A 190 -21.57 7.41 4.25
CA LEU A 190 -21.56 8.87 4.13
C LEU A 190 -20.26 9.51 3.58
N VAL A 191 -19.48 8.81 2.74
CA VAL A 191 -18.19 9.27 2.14
C VAL A 191 -17.08 9.53 3.16
N VAL A 192 -17.39 10.08 4.34
CA VAL A 192 -16.47 10.25 5.47
C VAL A 192 -15.97 8.89 5.97
N GLY A 193 -16.77 7.82 5.85
CA GLY A 193 -16.37 6.45 6.14
C GLY A 193 -15.24 5.90 5.26
N VAL A 194 -14.94 6.55 4.13
CA VAL A 194 -13.83 6.16 3.23
C VAL A 194 -12.48 6.42 3.89
N PHE A 195 -12.31 7.50 4.67
CA PHE A 195 -11.02 7.79 5.30
C PHE A 195 -10.61 6.71 6.32
N PRO A 196 -11.44 6.34 7.31
CA PRO A 196 -11.13 5.22 8.20
C PRO A 196 -10.94 3.90 7.45
N ALA A 197 -11.73 3.65 6.40
CA ALA A 197 -11.58 2.45 5.57
C ALA A 197 -10.19 2.38 4.91
N LEU A 198 -9.70 3.48 4.33
CA LEU A 198 -8.38 3.55 3.70
C LEU A 198 -7.25 3.36 4.72
N ILE A 199 -7.35 3.99 5.89
CA ILE A 199 -6.39 3.82 6.99
C ILE A 199 -6.32 2.34 7.37
N TRP A 200 -7.48 1.71 7.55
CA TRP A 200 -7.55 0.30 7.95
C TRP A 200 -6.96 -0.62 6.87
N ILE A 201 -7.32 -0.42 5.60
CA ILE A 201 -6.80 -1.21 4.47
C ILE A 201 -5.28 -1.08 4.38
N LYS A 202 -4.73 0.15 4.36
CA LYS A 202 -3.27 0.35 4.27
C LYS A 202 -2.54 -0.26 5.46
N SER A 203 -3.07 -0.11 6.68
CA SER A 203 -2.50 -0.73 7.88
C SER A 203 -2.53 -2.27 7.81
N ALA A 204 -3.59 -2.85 7.26
CA ALA A 204 -3.69 -4.29 7.09
C ALA A 204 -2.71 -4.84 6.04
N PHE A 205 -2.50 -4.11 4.93
CA PHE A 205 -1.47 -4.47 3.95
C PHE A 205 -0.06 -4.34 4.53
N ALA A 206 0.22 -3.30 5.30
CA ALA A 206 1.49 -3.14 6.01
C ALA A 206 1.73 -4.26 7.03
N ALA A 207 0.70 -4.67 7.78
CA ALA A 207 0.76 -5.83 8.68
C ALA A 207 1.00 -7.14 7.95
N LEU A 208 0.34 -7.35 6.81
CA LEU A 208 0.59 -8.53 6.00
C LEU A 208 2.01 -8.55 5.43
N TYR A 209 2.52 -7.40 4.96
CA TYR A 209 3.90 -7.29 4.49
C TYR A 209 4.90 -7.68 5.58
N LEU A 210 4.77 -7.11 6.79
CA LEU A 210 5.66 -7.42 7.91
C LEU A 210 5.61 -8.91 8.29
N ALA A 211 4.42 -9.51 8.30
CA ALA A 211 4.28 -10.94 8.59
C ALA A 211 4.95 -11.83 7.53
N VAL A 212 4.81 -11.48 6.25
CA VAL A 212 5.40 -12.24 5.14
C VAL A 212 6.92 -12.10 5.10
N THR A 213 7.47 -10.91 5.38
CA THR A 213 8.93 -10.70 5.40
C THR A 213 9.60 -11.36 6.60
N GLN A 214 8.94 -11.38 7.76
CA GLN A 214 9.41 -12.08 8.95
C GLN A 214 9.42 -13.61 8.78
N GLU A 215 8.45 -14.18 8.07
CA GLU A 215 8.45 -15.61 7.76
C GLU A 215 9.62 -15.99 6.84
N GLY A 216 9.87 -15.20 5.80
CA GLY A 216 10.96 -15.45 4.86
C GLY A 216 12.36 -15.40 5.49
N THR A 217 12.55 -14.57 6.53
CA THR A 217 13.81 -14.48 7.28
C THR A 217 14.03 -15.63 8.27
N ILE A 218 12.98 -16.39 8.64
CA ILE A 218 13.09 -17.55 9.54
C ILE A 218 13.40 -18.84 8.75
N THR A 219 13.16 -18.85 7.43
CA THR A 219 13.35 -20.04 6.56
C THR A 219 14.69 -20.13 5.84
N ASP A 220 15.55 -19.12 5.94
CA ASP A 220 16.96 -19.12 5.45
C ASP A 220 17.94 -19.45 6.59
#